data_AF-A0A183EJQ4-F1
#
_entry.id   AF-A0A183EJQ4-F1
#
_cell.length_a   1.000
_cell.length_b   1.000
_cell.length_c   1.000
_cell.angle_alpha   90.00
_cell.angle_beta   90.00
_cell.angle_gamma   90.00
#
_symmetry.space_group_name_H-M   'P 1'
#
loop_
_entity.id
_entity.type
_entity.pdbx_description
1 polymer ?
#
loop_
_entity_poly.entity_id
_entity_poly.type
_entity_poly.pdbx_seq_one_letter_code
_entity_poly.pdbx_strand_id
1 'polypeptide(L)'
;MKGQLQASFAPVLCLSQPPFALLLLSVVRARFLATELGIRDKLAVILLGQSSLTVALNASIGRHLPHLQLFVEISRIDGDIAALPNLAAYRPTGQQHPLISILGLIFNMTMHEKYDWYYIMPDTTYVNPFELMRFVNHVNWNRPVAIGYKDDEDTTRCSLQAGILLSNPAMQLLMQ
;
A
#
# COMPACT_ATOMS: atom_id res chain seq x y z
N MET A 1 -32.53 24.53 20.57
CA MET A 1 -31.41 25.05 19.74
C MET A 1 -30.16 24.91 20.59
N LYS A 2 -29.38 23.82 20.43
CA LYS A 2 -28.18 23.70 19.58
C LYS A 2 -27.14 24.81 19.84
N GLY A 3 -25.97 24.40 20.33
CA GLY A 3 -24.74 25.20 20.40
C GLY A 3 -23.62 24.44 21.13
N GLN A 4 -22.80 23.71 20.36
CA GLN A 4 -21.53 23.10 20.80
C GLN A 4 -20.50 24.17 21.22
N LEU A 5 -19.54 23.82 22.08
CA LEU A 5 -18.11 24.00 21.74
C LEU A 5 -17.22 23.10 22.61
N GLN A 6 -16.18 22.56 21.96
CA GLN A 6 -15.22 21.56 22.42
C GLN A 6 -14.34 22.07 23.58
N ALA A 7 -14.04 21.19 24.53
CA ALA A 7 -12.92 21.37 25.46
C ALA A 7 -11.88 20.26 25.23
N SER A 8 -10.85 20.66 24.48
CA SER A 8 -9.46 20.20 24.48
C SER A 8 -9.11 19.00 25.37
N PHE A 9 -8.78 17.87 24.75
CA PHE A 9 -8.11 16.76 25.42
C PHE A 9 -6.60 17.08 25.47
N ALA A 10 -6.16 17.71 26.57
CA ALA A 10 -4.74 17.89 26.86
C ALA A 10 -4.23 16.64 27.62
N PRO A 11 -3.24 15.89 27.11
CA PRO A 11 -2.69 14.76 27.84
C PRO A 11 -1.88 15.26 29.04
N VAL A 12 -2.17 14.69 30.22
CA VAL A 12 -1.43 14.94 31.46
C VAL A 12 -0.15 14.11 31.43
N LEU A 13 1.01 14.79 31.46
CA LEU A 13 2.33 14.18 31.62
C LEU A 13 2.57 13.84 33.10
N CYS A 14 2.65 12.55 33.44
CA CYS A 14 3.19 12.11 34.73
C CYS A 14 4.71 12.21 34.70
N LEU A 15 5.28 13.24 35.34
CA LEU A 15 6.70 13.31 35.68
C LEU A 15 6.89 12.89 37.14
N SER A 16 7.28 11.65 37.37
CA SER A 16 7.88 11.25 38.65
C SER A 16 9.38 11.55 38.60
N GLN A 17 9.80 12.66 39.21
CA GLN A 17 11.18 12.90 39.65
C GLN A 17 11.45 12.17 40.99
N PRO A 18 12.70 11.86 41.43
CA PRO A 18 13.85 12.79 41.50
C PRO A 18 15.25 12.11 41.39
N PRO A 19 16.38 12.72 41.83
CA PRO A 19 16.95 14.06 41.58
C PRO A 19 18.32 13.97 40.85
N PHE A 20 18.90 15.14 40.53
CA PHE A 20 20.31 15.34 40.14
C PHE A 20 20.69 15.13 38.65
N ALA A 21 20.71 16.24 37.90
CA ALA A 21 21.87 16.76 37.16
C ALA A 21 21.38 17.68 36.02
N LEU A 22 21.70 18.96 36.15
CA LEU A 22 21.65 19.95 35.08
C LEU A 22 22.58 19.48 33.94
N LEU A 23 22.07 19.26 32.73
CA LEU A 23 22.86 19.47 31.52
C LEU A 23 21.94 19.67 30.29
N LEU A 24 22.01 20.89 29.74
CA LEU A 24 21.68 21.28 28.36
C LEU A 24 20.33 20.80 27.79
N LEU A 25 19.38 21.72 27.72
CA LEU A 25 18.09 21.57 27.04
C LEU A 25 18.30 21.42 25.51
N SER A 26 18.76 20.25 25.07
CA SER A 26 18.57 19.83 23.70
C SER A 26 17.07 19.61 23.50
N VAL A 27 16.48 20.31 22.53
CA VAL A 27 15.12 20.02 22.09
C VAL A 27 15.15 18.62 21.49
N VAL A 28 14.89 17.62 22.33
CA VAL A 28 14.64 16.26 21.87
C VAL A 28 13.27 16.32 21.20
N ARG A 29 13.27 16.45 19.86
CA ARG A 29 12.07 16.25 19.07
C ARG A 29 11.53 14.87 19.43
N ALA A 30 10.31 14.83 19.98
CA ALA A 30 9.63 13.58 20.22
C ALA A 30 9.53 12.83 18.87
N ARG A 31 10.35 11.78 18.72
CA ARG A 31 10.18 10.81 17.66
C ARG A 31 9.10 9.86 18.15
N PHE A 32 7.86 10.12 17.72
CA PHE A 32 6.80 9.15 17.89
C PHE A 32 7.17 7.90 17.09
N LEU A 33 7.44 6.80 17.78
CA LEU A 33 7.44 5.46 17.18
C LEU A 33 5.98 5.09 16.94
N ALA A 34 5.48 5.48 15.77
CA ALA A 34 4.10 5.28 15.32
C ALA A 34 3.75 3.81 15.01
N THR A 35 4.62 2.86 15.34
CA THR A 35 4.48 1.45 14.98
C THR A 35 3.57 0.64 15.92
N GLU A 36 3.01 1.23 16.98
CA GLU A 36 2.10 0.52 17.92
C GLU A 36 0.64 1.03 17.92
N LEU A 37 0.29 2.02 17.08
CA LEU A 37 -1.07 2.58 17.01
C LEU A 37 -1.95 1.98 15.90
N GLY A 38 -1.48 0.96 15.18
CA GLY A 38 -2.24 0.39 14.06
C GLY A 38 -2.47 1.39 12.91
N ILE A 39 -1.58 2.38 12.77
CA ILE A 39 -1.63 3.38 11.71
C ILE A 39 -1.32 2.68 10.40
N ARG A 40 -2.34 2.56 9.55
CA ARG A 40 -2.24 2.03 8.19
C ARG A 40 -1.86 3.16 7.25
N ASP A 41 -1.00 2.85 6.30
CA ASP A 41 -0.80 3.72 5.16
C ASP A 41 -2.00 3.64 4.21
N LYS A 42 -2.22 4.70 3.45
CA LYS A 42 -3.48 4.82 2.73
C LYS A 42 -3.62 3.89 1.53
N LEU A 43 -2.52 3.65 0.80
CA LEU A 43 -2.56 2.93 -0.46
C LEU A 43 -1.23 2.20 -0.69
N ALA A 44 -1.31 0.92 -1.04
CA ALA A 44 -0.22 0.19 -1.68
C ALA A 44 -0.56 -0.04 -3.15
N VAL A 45 0.35 0.34 -4.04
CA VAL A 45 0.27 -0.01 -5.46
C VAL A 45 1.17 -1.23 -5.71
N ILE A 46 0.60 -2.26 -6.31
CA ILE A 46 1.22 -3.53 -6.64
C ILE A 46 1.35 -3.58 -8.16
N LEU A 47 2.59 -3.48 -8.66
CA LEU A 47 2.88 -3.54 -10.08
C LEU A 47 3.34 -4.94 -10.47
N LEU A 48 2.64 -5.57 -11.41
CA LEU A 48 3.00 -6.86 -11.98
C LEU A 48 3.91 -6.62 -13.19
N GLY A 49 5.22 -6.73 -12.98
CA GLY A 49 6.22 -6.46 -14.01
C GLY A 49 6.46 -7.69 -14.90
N GLN A 50 6.30 -7.50 -16.21
CA GLN A 50 6.52 -8.54 -17.23
C GLN A 50 7.50 -8.10 -18.32
N SER A 51 7.86 -6.82 -18.34
CA SER A 51 8.67 -6.13 -19.35
C SER A 51 9.46 -4.95 -18.75
N SER A 52 10.28 -4.31 -19.59
CA SER A 52 11.04 -3.10 -19.24
C SER A 52 10.17 -1.88 -18.90
N LEU A 53 8.86 -1.91 -19.21
CA LEU A 53 7.92 -0.87 -18.81
C LEU A 53 7.83 -0.72 -17.28
N THR A 54 8.15 -1.78 -16.53
CA THR A 54 8.25 -1.77 -15.07
C THR A 54 9.19 -0.67 -14.57
N VAL A 55 10.35 -0.49 -15.21
CA VAL A 55 11.35 0.53 -14.84
C VAL A 55 10.79 1.93 -15.10
N ALA A 56 10.17 2.13 -16.26
CA ALA A 56 9.58 3.41 -16.66
C ALA A 56 8.41 3.80 -15.73
N LEU A 57 7.56 2.85 -15.34
CA LEU A 57 6.48 3.08 -14.39
C LEU A 57 7.02 3.41 -13.00
N ASN A 58 8.02 2.67 -12.50
CA ASN A 58 8.61 2.97 -11.20
C ASN A 58 9.20 4.39 -11.15
N ALA A 59 9.89 4.82 -12.21
CA ALA A 59 10.46 6.16 -12.32
C ALA A 59 9.39 7.27 -12.46
N SER A 60 8.28 6.98 -13.14
CA SER A 60 7.24 7.98 -13.43
C SER A 60 6.23 8.16 -12.29
N ILE A 61 5.56 7.10 -11.87
CA ILE A 61 4.49 7.17 -10.86
C ILE A 61 4.98 6.86 -9.43
N GLY A 62 6.09 6.13 -9.27
CA GLY A 62 6.57 5.68 -7.97
C GLY A 62 6.86 6.82 -6.98
N ARG A 63 7.37 7.95 -7.49
CA ARG A 63 7.63 9.17 -6.68
C ARG A 63 6.36 9.91 -6.22
N HIS A 64 5.20 9.56 -6.75
CA HIS A 64 3.91 10.22 -6.47
C HIS A 64 2.97 9.34 -5.64
N LEU A 65 3.37 8.11 -5.35
CA LEU A 65 2.59 7.15 -4.58
C LEU A 65 3.23 6.97 -3.19
N PRO A 66 2.42 6.76 -2.14
CA PRO A 66 2.95 6.52 -0.80
C PRO A 66 3.73 5.21 -0.73
N HIS A 67 3.28 4.17 -1.46
CA HIS A 67 3.96 2.90 -1.56
C HIS A 67 3.70 2.24 -2.92
N LEU A 68 4.78 1.85 -3.60
CA LEU A 68 4.77 1.09 -4.84
C LEU A 68 5.66 -0.14 -4.68
N GLN A 69 5.07 -1.33 -4.77
CA GLN A 69 5.76 -2.61 -4.70
C GLN A 69 5.73 -3.28 -6.06
N LEU A 70 6.90 -3.70 -6.55
CA LEU A 70 7.05 -4.37 -7.84
C LEU A 70 7.11 -5.88 -7.61
N PHE A 71 6.38 -6.65 -8.40
CA PHE A 71 6.47 -8.11 -8.45
C PHE A 71 6.86 -8.55 -9.84
N VAL A 72 8.04 -9.17 -9.96
CA VAL A 72 8.58 -9.61 -11.25
C VAL A 72 8.97 -11.08 -11.16
N GLU A 73 8.68 -11.81 -12.23
CA GLU A 73 9.12 -13.19 -12.36
C GLU A 73 10.66 -13.25 -12.45
N ILE A 74 11.31 -14.14 -11.70
CA ILE A 74 12.78 -14.28 -11.68
C ILE A 74 13.39 -14.42 -13.08
N SER A 75 12.71 -15.11 -14.00
CA SER A 75 13.17 -15.32 -15.39
C SER A 75 13.18 -14.04 -16.24
N ARG A 76 12.51 -12.98 -15.80
CA ARG A 76 12.33 -11.70 -16.51
C ARG A 76 13.16 -10.56 -15.92
N ILE A 77 13.90 -10.82 -14.86
CA ILE A 77 14.73 -9.81 -14.22
C ILE A 77 16.00 -9.61 -15.06
N ASP A 78 16.15 -8.41 -15.62
CA ASP A 78 17.37 -7.93 -16.25
C ASP A 78 18.15 -7.01 -15.29
N GLY A 79 19.26 -6.42 -15.76
CA GLY A 79 20.11 -5.56 -14.94
C GLY A 79 19.41 -4.29 -14.43
N ASP A 80 18.53 -3.70 -15.26
CA ASP A 80 17.82 -2.47 -14.90
C ASP A 80 16.73 -2.77 -13.87
N ILE A 81 15.99 -3.87 -14.04
CA ILE A 81 14.98 -4.34 -13.08
C ILE A 81 15.64 -4.74 -11.77
N ALA A 82 16.78 -5.44 -11.80
CA ALA A 82 17.51 -5.88 -10.61
C ALA A 82 18.00 -4.72 -9.73
N ALA A 83 18.19 -3.52 -10.31
CA ALA A 83 18.59 -2.33 -9.59
C ALA A 83 17.44 -1.65 -8.83
N LEU A 84 16.19 -2.07 -9.04
CA LEU A 84 15.03 -1.44 -8.41
C LEU A 84 14.91 -1.84 -6.92
N PRO A 85 14.89 -0.89 -5.97
CA PRO A 85 14.92 -1.19 -4.53
C PRO A 85 13.61 -1.77 -3.99
N ASN A 86 12.50 -1.58 -4.70
CA ASN A 86 11.15 -2.03 -4.35
C ASN A 86 10.74 -3.29 -5.12
N LEU A 87 11.71 -4.10 -5.55
CA LEU A 87 11.51 -5.34 -6.28
C LEU A 87 11.28 -6.53 -5.34
N ALA A 88 10.18 -7.25 -5.56
CA ALA A 88 9.95 -8.60 -5.04
C ALA A 88 9.97 -9.59 -6.20
N ALA A 89 10.96 -10.48 -6.22
CA ALA A 89 11.07 -11.52 -7.23
C ALA A 89 10.20 -12.72 -6.85
N TYR A 90 9.49 -13.31 -7.82
CA TYR A 90 8.72 -14.54 -7.61
C TYR A 90 9.03 -15.61 -8.64
N ARG A 91 8.79 -16.87 -8.27
CA ARG A 91 8.88 -18.01 -9.19
C ARG A 91 7.49 -18.61 -9.37
N PRO A 92 6.92 -18.63 -10.58
CA PRO A 92 5.66 -19.31 -10.80
C PRO A 92 5.86 -20.81 -10.58
N THR A 93 5.03 -21.40 -9.73
CA THR A 93 4.90 -22.85 -9.64
C THR A 93 4.14 -23.28 -10.89
N GLY A 94 4.68 -24.19 -11.72
CA GLY A 94 4.20 -24.45 -13.09
C GLY A 94 2.73 -24.87 -13.27
N GLN A 95 1.97 -25.08 -12.18
CA GLN A 95 0.52 -25.37 -12.20
C GLN A 95 -0.34 -24.26 -11.59
N GLN A 96 0.26 -23.21 -11.00
CA GLN A 96 -0.44 -22.14 -10.30
C GLN A 96 -0.41 -20.86 -11.11
N HIS A 97 -1.54 -20.15 -11.10
CA HIS A 97 -1.63 -18.83 -11.71
C HIS A 97 -0.64 -17.88 -11.02
N PRO A 98 0.12 -17.03 -11.75
CA PRO A 98 1.14 -16.15 -11.16
C PRO A 98 0.63 -15.29 -9.99
N LEU A 99 -0.63 -14.86 -10.05
CA LEU A 99 -1.29 -14.09 -8.99
C LEU A 99 -1.32 -14.82 -7.65
N ILE A 100 -1.41 -16.16 -7.62
CA ILE A 100 -1.41 -16.95 -6.38
C ILE A 100 -0.03 -16.84 -5.72
N SER A 101 1.04 -16.96 -6.49
CA SER A 101 2.40 -16.79 -5.98
C SER A 101 2.62 -15.38 -5.43
N ILE A 102 2.09 -14.36 -6.13
CA ILE A 102 2.16 -12.96 -5.70
C ILE A 102 1.37 -12.74 -4.40
N LEU A 103 0.15 -13.26 -4.29
CA LEU A 103 -0.66 -13.17 -3.07
C LEU A 103 0.06 -13.82 -1.87
N GLY A 104 0.71 -14.98 -2.07
CA GLY A 104 1.53 -15.60 -1.04
C GLY A 104 2.70 -14.74 -0.59
N LEU A 105 3.35 -14.01 -1.50
CA LEU A 105 4.40 -13.05 -1.16
C LEU A 105 3.86 -11.84 -0.41
N ILE A 106 2.72 -11.28 -0.82
CA ILE A 106 2.05 -10.17 -0.12
C ILE A 106 1.71 -10.57 1.31
N PHE A 107 1.24 -11.80 1.51
CA PHE A 107 0.97 -12.36 2.83
C PHE A 107 2.26 -12.42 3.66
N ASN A 108 3.32 -13.01 3.12
CA ASN A 108 4.62 -13.16 3.79
C ASN A 108 5.24 -11.80 4.18
N MET A 109 5.10 -10.79 3.31
CA MET A 109 5.59 -9.42 3.57
C MET A 109 4.68 -8.61 4.52
N THR A 110 3.63 -9.23 5.07
CA THR A 110 2.62 -8.61 5.95
C THR A 110 2.01 -7.33 5.36
N MET A 111 1.98 -7.22 4.04
CA MET A 111 1.48 -6.02 3.38
C MET A 111 -0.03 -5.85 3.56
N HIS A 112 -0.76 -6.95 3.61
CA HIS A 112 -2.22 -7.03 3.70
C HIS A 112 -2.86 -6.38 4.95
N GLU A 113 -2.06 -6.11 5.97
CA GLU A 113 -2.50 -5.47 7.22
C GLU A 113 -2.08 -4.00 7.31
N LYS A 114 -1.15 -3.57 6.46
CA LYS A 114 -0.48 -2.26 6.55
C LYS A 114 -1.18 -1.15 5.77
N TYR A 115 -2.05 -1.50 4.83
CA TYR A 115 -2.69 -0.52 3.96
C TYR A 115 -4.23 -0.58 3.98
N ASP A 116 -4.85 0.59 3.81
CA ASP A 116 -6.31 0.72 3.65
C ASP A 116 -6.79 0.24 2.27
N TRP A 117 -5.99 0.50 1.23
CA TRP A 117 -6.27 0.18 -0.16
C TRP A 117 -5.09 -0.51 -0.84
N TYR A 118 -5.40 -1.40 -1.78
CA TYR A 118 -4.43 -2.13 -2.61
C TYR A 118 -4.82 -1.96 -4.08
N TYR A 119 -3.97 -1.35 -4.90
CA TYR A 119 -4.20 -1.25 -6.34
C TYR A 119 -3.25 -2.18 -7.08
N ILE A 120 -3.79 -3.19 -7.75
CA ILE A 120 -3.01 -4.19 -8.49
C ILE A 120 -3.13 -3.88 -9.98
N MET A 121 -2.01 -3.74 -10.69
CA MET A 121 -2.02 -3.48 -12.13
C MET A 121 -0.82 -4.15 -12.85
N PRO A 122 -0.95 -4.51 -14.14
CA PRO A 122 0.19 -4.91 -14.95
C PRO A 122 1.05 -3.70 -15.34
N ASP A 123 2.29 -3.96 -15.75
CA ASP A 123 3.22 -2.95 -16.27
C ASP A 123 2.84 -2.38 -17.65
N THR A 124 1.83 -2.94 -18.30
CA THR A 124 1.25 -2.42 -19.54
C THR A 124 0.20 -1.33 -19.31
N THR A 125 -0.16 -1.04 -18.05
CA THR A 125 -1.23 -0.11 -17.71
C THR A 125 -0.73 1.08 -16.91
N TYR A 126 -1.09 2.27 -17.37
CA TYR A 126 -0.77 3.52 -16.70
C TYR A 126 -1.95 4.01 -15.86
N VAL A 127 -1.66 4.42 -14.62
CA VAL A 127 -2.62 5.06 -13.72
C VAL A 127 -2.15 6.46 -13.38
N ASN A 128 -3.07 7.43 -13.35
CA ASN A 128 -2.76 8.76 -12.82
C ASN A 128 -2.70 8.70 -11.28
N PRO A 129 -1.52 8.88 -10.65
CA PRO A 129 -1.36 8.73 -9.21
C PRO A 129 -2.14 9.79 -8.43
N PHE A 130 -2.33 10.99 -8.99
CA PHE A 130 -3.06 12.07 -8.33
C PHE A 130 -4.55 11.79 -8.26
N GLU A 131 -5.15 11.31 -9.35
CA GLU A 131 -6.56 10.93 -9.38
C GLU A 131 -6.82 9.67 -8.54
N LEU A 132 -5.91 8.69 -8.56
CA LEU A 132 -6.00 7.51 -7.70
C LEU A 132 -5.98 7.92 -6.22
N MET A 133 -5.03 8.76 -5.81
CA MET A 133 -4.95 9.27 -4.44
C MET A 133 -6.17 10.10 -4.07
N ARG A 134 -6.66 10.95 -4.99
CA ARG A 134 -7.91 11.70 -4.79
C ARG A 134 -9.07 10.75 -4.54
N PHE A 135 -9.21 9.68 -5.32
CA PHE A 135 -10.28 8.71 -5.16
C PHE A 135 -10.25 8.02 -3.78
N VAL A 136 -9.11 7.38 -3.43
CA VAL A 136 -8.98 6.67 -2.14
C VAL A 136 -9.07 7.61 -0.93
N ASN A 137 -8.86 8.92 -1.15
CA ASN A 137 -9.05 9.93 -0.12
C ASN A 137 -10.52 10.21 0.23
N HIS A 138 -11.43 10.00 -0.71
CA HIS A 138 -12.85 10.32 -0.53
C HIS A 138 -13.74 9.10 -0.30
N VAL A 139 -13.24 7.90 -0.64
CA VAL A 139 -14.01 6.65 -0.55
C VAL A 139 -13.60 5.85 0.69
N ASN A 140 -14.60 5.28 1.37
CA ASN A 140 -14.39 4.48 2.57
C ASN A 140 -13.88 3.07 2.22
N TRP A 141 -12.83 2.62 2.92
CA TRP A 141 -12.23 1.30 2.75
C TRP A 141 -12.87 0.21 3.62
N ASN A 142 -13.68 0.57 4.63
CA ASN A 142 -14.17 -0.35 5.66
C ASN A 142 -15.18 -1.42 5.20
N ARG A 143 -15.36 -1.62 3.89
CA ARG A 143 -16.28 -2.62 3.32
C ARG A 143 -15.55 -3.42 2.26
N PRO A 144 -15.84 -4.74 2.12
CA PRO A 144 -15.22 -5.57 1.10
C PRO A 144 -15.72 -5.16 -0.29
N VAL A 145 -14.92 -4.33 -0.97
CA VAL A 145 -15.18 -3.84 -2.33
C VAL A 145 -13.94 -4.04 -3.19
N ALA A 146 -14.18 -4.47 -4.43
CA ALA A 146 -13.24 -4.46 -5.55
C ALA A 146 -13.77 -3.51 -6.63
N ILE A 147 -12.91 -2.64 -7.14
CA ILE A 147 -13.25 -1.61 -8.14
C ILE A 147 -12.28 -1.77 -9.30
N GLY A 148 -12.80 -1.87 -10.51
CA GLY A 148 -11.99 -2.00 -11.71
C GLY A 148 -12.84 -1.83 -12.95
N TYR A 149 -12.21 -2.01 -14.11
CA TYR A 149 -12.93 -2.05 -15.37
C TYR A 149 -13.69 -3.38 -15.49
N LYS A 150 -14.93 -3.33 -15.93
CA LYS A 150 -15.76 -4.52 -16.12
C LYS A 150 -15.31 -5.25 -17.39
N ASP A 151 -14.99 -6.54 -17.29
CA ASP A 151 -14.41 -7.30 -18.41
C ASP A 151 -15.44 -7.53 -19.53
N ASP A 152 -16.67 -7.90 -19.14
CA ASP A 152 -17.81 -8.14 -20.04
C ASP A 152 -19.10 -7.61 -19.42
N GLU A 153 -20.06 -7.16 -20.24
CA GLU A 153 -21.37 -6.65 -19.79
C GLU A 153 -22.15 -7.66 -18.92
N ASP A 154 -21.95 -8.96 -19.13
CA ASP A 154 -22.67 -10.02 -18.43
C ASP A 154 -21.95 -10.54 -17.18
N THR A 155 -20.71 -10.12 -16.94
CA THR A 155 -19.94 -10.58 -15.78
C THR A 155 -19.79 -9.50 -14.72
N THR A 156 -19.76 -9.89 -13.46
CA THR A 156 -19.40 -9.00 -12.34
C THR A 156 -17.89 -8.97 -12.10
N ARG A 157 -17.09 -9.43 -13.06
CA ARG A 157 -15.64 -9.58 -12.93
C ARG A 157 -14.93 -8.33 -13.39
N CYS A 158 -13.90 -7.94 -12.64
CA CYS A 158 -13.01 -6.86 -13.05
C CYS A 158 -11.88 -7.42 -13.91
N SER A 159 -11.56 -6.73 -15.00
CA SER A 159 -10.41 -7.04 -15.84
C SER A 159 -9.13 -6.60 -15.15
N LEU A 160 -8.20 -7.53 -14.90
CA LEU A 160 -6.89 -7.21 -14.33
C LEU A 160 -6.06 -6.32 -15.26
N GLN A 161 -6.30 -6.39 -16.58
CA GLN A 161 -5.58 -5.57 -17.55
C GLN A 161 -5.78 -4.08 -17.31
N ALA A 162 -6.94 -3.65 -16.81
CA ALA A 162 -7.18 -2.25 -16.45
C ALA A 162 -6.72 -1.88 -15.02
N GLY A 163 -6.24 -2.86 -14.26
CA GLY A 163 -5.96 -2.75 -12.84
C GLY A 163 -7.21 -2.84 -11.97
N ILE A 164 -7.03 -3.31 -10.73
CA ILE A 164 -8.10 -3.56 -9.76
C ILE A 164 -7.71 -2.91 -8.43
N LEU A 165 -8.59 -2.06 -7.91
CA LEU A 165 -8.50 -1.46 -6.59
C LEU A 165 -9.31 -2.29 -5.59
N LEU A 166 -8.63 -2.77 -4.56
CA LEU A 166 -9.18 -3.59 -3.50
C LEU A 166 -9.13 -2.82 -2.18
N SER A 167 -10.25 -2.80 -1.48
CA SER A 167 -10.31 -2.40 -0.08
C SER A 167 -9.59 -3.41 0.83
N ASN A 168 -9.14 -2.97 2.01
CA ASN A 168 -8.50 -3.85 2.98
C ASN A 168 -9.34 -5.10 3.32
N PRO A 169 -10.65 -5.03 3.63
CA PRO A 169 -11.44 -6.23 3.88
C PRO A 169 -11.55 -7.15 2.66
N ALA A 170 -11.58 -6.60 1.43
CA ALA A 170 -11.56 -7.43 0.22
C ALA A 170 -10.21 -8.16 0.06
N MET A 171 -9.10 -7.48 0.35
CA MET A 171 -7.77 -8.10 0.31
C MET A 171 -7.64 -9.24 1.33
N GLN A 172 -8.19 -9.05 2.53
CA GLN A 172 -8.22 -10.06 3.59
C GLN A 172 -9.03 -11.30 3.18
N LEU A 173 -10.13 -11.13 2.44
CA LEU A 173 -10.92 -12.25 1.92
C LEU A 173 -10.18 -13.06 0.85
N LEU A 174 -9.22 -12.45 0.13
CA LEU A 174 -8.41 -13.16 -0.86
C LEU A 174 -7.27 -14.00 -0.25
N MET A 175 -7.00 -13.82 1.05
CA MET A 175 -5.90 -14.48 1.77
C MET A 175 -6.36 -15.61 2.69
N GLN A 176 -7.66 -15.83 2.80
CA GLN A 176 -8.28 -16.95 3.52
C GLN A 176 -8.39 -18.17 2.60
#